data_AF-A0A662R335-F1
#
_entry.id   AF-A0A662R335-F1
#
_cell.length_a   1.000
_cell.length_b   1.000
_cell.length_c   1.000
_cell.angle_alpha   90.00
_cell.angle_beta   90.00
_cell.angle_gamma   90.00
#
_symmetry.space_group_name_H-M   'P 1'
#
loop_
_entity.id
_entity.type
_entity.pdbx_description
1 polymer ?
#
loop_
_entity_poly.entity_id
_entity_poly.type
_entity_poly.pdbx_seq_one_letter_code
_entity_poly.pdbx_strand_id
1 'polypeptide(L)' 'MLKIKGENLQYIYQNNERKGVIMDIQTFEAVMEMLEDYEDAMDFEVLKTEETMDYEEYRRRRLKQDV' A
#
# COMPACT_ATOMS: atom_id res chain seq x y z
N MET A 1 7.11 13.24 7.18
CA MET A 1 7.55 13.21 5.77
C MET A 1 8.98 12.70 5.71
N LEU A 2 9.17 11.45 5.31
CA LEU A 2 10.48 10.89 4.97
C LEU A 2 11.07 11.69 3.80
N LYS A 3 12.17 12.42 4.04
CA LYS A 3 12.95 13.03 2.97
C LYS A 3 13.94 11.98 2.49
N ILE A 4 13.56 11.24 1.43
CA ILE A 4 14.51 10.41 0.69
C ILE A 4 15.56 11.38 0.12
N LYS A 5 16.76 11.37 0.69
CA LYS A 5 17.87 12.13 0.11
C LYS A 5 18.25 11.46 -1.20
N GLY A 6 17.85 12.04 -2.32
CA GLY A 6 18.16 11.54 -3.66
C GLY A 6 19.67 11.36 -3.93
N GLU A 7 20.52 11.92 -3.07
CA GLU A 7 21.99 11.83 -3.11
C GLU A 7 22.53 10.38 -2.95
N ASN A 8 21.73 9.40 -2.51
CA ASN A 8 22.16 8.00 -2.31
C ASN A 8 21.55 6.98 -3.29
N LEU A 9 20.81 7.43 -4.31
CA LEU A 9 20.22 6.53 -5.31
C LEU A 9 21.17 6.35 -6.49
N GLN A 10 21.51 5.10 -6.82
CA GLN A 10 22.27 4.78 -8.04
C GLN A 10 21.34 4.13 -9.06
N TYR A 11 21.38 4.58 -10.31
CA TYR A 11 20.52 4.04 -11.36
C TYR A 11 21.30 3.07 -12.26
N ILE A 12 20.68 1.93 -12.56
CA ILE A 12 21.23 0.93 -13.47
C ILE A 12 20.63 1.19 -14.86
N TYR A 13 21.50 1.34 -15.86
CA TYR A 13 21.11 1.54 -17.25
C TYR A 13 21.59 0.40 -18.14
N GLN A 14 20.78 0.06 -19.15
CA GLN A 14 21.14 -0.84 -20.24
C GLN A 14 20.66 -0.19 -21.55
N ASN A 15 21.55 -0.04 -22.54
CA ASN A 15 21.25 0.62 -23.82
C ASN A 15 20.63 2.03 -23.65
N ASN A 16 21.16 2.84 -22.73
CA ASN A 16 20.61 4.15 -22.33
C ASN A 16 19.20 4.13 -21.73
N GLU A 17 18.60 2.95 -21.47
CA GLU A 17 17.34 2.82 -20.77
C GLU A 17 17.56 2.50 -19.29
N ARG A 18 16.80 3.17 -18.41
CA ARG A 18 16.82 2.89 -16.97
C ARG A 18 16.17 1.53 -16.72
N LYS A 19 16.91 0.58 -16.16
CA LYS A 19 16.43 -0.78 -15.83
C LYS A 19 16.27 -1.04 -14.35
N GLY A 20 16.94 -0.27 -13.50
CA GLY A 20 16.84 -0.46 -12.06
C GLY A 20 17.40 0.70 -11.26
N VAL A 21 17.28 0.57 -9.95
CA VAL A 21 17.84 1.48 -8.96
C VAL A 21 18.44 0.65 -7.82
N ILE A 22 19.60 1.08 -7.35
CA ILE A 22 20.23 0.60 -6.12
C ILE A 22 20.00 1.68 -5.08
N MET A 23 19.50 1.26 -3.92
CA MET A 23 19.26 2.09 -2.75
C MET A 23 19.59 1.29 -1.49
N ASP A 24 19.79 1.98 -0.37
CA ASP A 24 19.93 1.31 0.91
C ASP A 24 18.60 0.68 1.36
N ILE A 25 18.69 -0.35 2.19
CA ILE A 25 17.52 -1.14 2.61
C ILE A 25 16.50 -0.31 3.39
N GLN A 26 16.95 0.67 4.19
CA GLN A 26 16.04 1.50 4.98
C GLN A 26 15.21 2.43 4.09
N THR A 27 15.84 2.99 3.06
CA THR A 27 15.13 3.77 2.04
C THR A 27 14.15 2.90 1.27
N PHE A 28 14.52 1.66 0.91
CA PHE A 28 13.61 0.74 0.23
C PHE A 28 12.39 0.41 1.08
N GLU A 29 12.59 -0.02 2.33
CA GLU A 29 11.51 -0.36 3.26
C GLU A 29 10.56 0.81 3.47
N ALA A 30 11.10 2.02 3.69
CA ALA A 30 10.29 3.23 3.87
C ALA A 30 9.47 3.60 2.62
N VAL A 31 9.99 3.34 1.42
CA VAL A 31 9.24 3.55 0.17
C VAL A 31 8.12 2.53 0.04
N MET A 32 8.40 1.26 0.35
CA MET A 32 7.40 0.19 0.29
C MET A 32 6.26 0.43 1.26
N GLU A 33 6.56 0.75 2.53
CA GLU A 33 5.57 1.08 3.55
C GLU A 33 4.68 2.27 3.11
N MET A 34 5.28 3.33 2.57
CA MET A 34 4.51 4.47 2.06
C MET A 34 3.60 4.11 0.88
N LEU A 35 4.00 3.17 0.02
CA LEU A 35 3.18 2.72 -1.10
C LEU A 35 2.00 1.86 -0.61
N GLU A 36 2.25 0.95 0.35
CA GLU A 36 1.20 0.16 1.00
C GLU A 36 0.17 1.08 1.69
N ASP A 37 0.63 2.06 2.48
CA ASP A 37 -0.25 3.05 3.12
C ASP A 37 -1.11 3.82 2.11
N TYR A 38 -0.55 4.12 0.93
CA TYR A 38 -1.28 4.84 -0.12
C TYR A 38 -2.32 3.95 -0.80
N GLU A 39 -2.00 2.69 -1.08
CA GLU A 39 -2.95 1.70 -1.61
C GLU A 39 -4.11 1.49 -0.63
N ASP A 40 -3.81 1.26 0.65
CA ASP A 40 -4.81 1.12 1.72
C ASP A 40 -5.70 2.35 1.81
N ALA A 41 -5.11 3.55 1.79
CA ALA A 41 -5.89 4.79 1.83
C ALA A 41 -6.84 4.93 0.63
N MET A 42 -6.41 4.53 -0.57
CA MET A 42 -7.28 4.51 -1.75
C MET A 42 -8.43 3.52 -1.58
N ASP A 43 -8.16 2.32 -1.07
CA ASP A 43 -9.20 1.32 -0.81
C ASP A 43 -10.20 1.82 0.24
N PHE A 44 -9.73 2.48 1.31
CA PHE A 44 -10.61 3.10 2.29
C PHE A 44 -11.51 4.19 1.70
N GLU A 45 -11.02 5.00 0.76
CA GLU A 45 -11.87 5.99 0.07
C GLU A 45 -12.97 5.33 -0.74
N VAL A 46 -12.70 4.18 -1.37
CA VAL A 46 -13.74 3.39 -2.06
C VAL A 46 -14.76 2.84 -1.05
N LEU A 47 -14.28 2.24 0.04
CA LEU A 47 -15.12 1.64 1.08
C LEU A 47 -16.09 2.63 1.75
N LYS A 48 -15.75 3.93 1.81
CA LYS A 48 -16.67 4.96 2.33
C LYS A 48 -17.99 5.05 1.55
N THR A 49 -17.98 4.63 0.29
CA THR A 49 -19.17 4.65 -0.57
C THR A 49 -19.97 3.36 -0.52
N GLU A 50 -19.43 2.31 0.08
CA GLU A 50 -20.10 1.03 0.22
C GLU A 50 -21.12 1.04 1.36
N GLU A 51 -22.14 0.18 1.24
CA GLU A 51 -23.15 0.03 2.29
C GLU A 51 -22.51 -0.59 3.53
N THR A 52 -22.40 0.21 4.60
CA THR A 52 -21.87 -0.27 5.88
C THR A 52 -22.90 -1.13 6.60
N MET A 53 -22.45 -2.22 7.22
CA MET A 53 -23.29 -3.10 8.04
C MET A 53 -22.84 -3.04 9.51
N ASP A 54 -23.80 -2.98 10.42
CA ASP A 54 -23.51 -3.11 11.85
C ASP A 54 -22.91 -4.48 12.16
N TYR A 55 -21.94 -4.53 13.08
CA TYR A 55 -21.22 -5.77 13.38
C TYR A 55 -22.13 -6.86 13.97
N GLU A 56 -23.08 -6.50 14.84
CA GLU A 56 -24.02 -7.46 15.41
C GLU A 56 -24.99 -7.98 14.35
N GLU A 57 -25.38 -7.13 13.40
CA GLU A 57 -26.17 -7.56 12.23
C GLU A 57 -25.38 -8.52 11.34
N TYR A 58 -24.15 -8.19 10.99
CA TYR A 58 -23.24 -9.05 10.23
C TYR A 58 -23.08 -10.43 10.88
N ARG A 59 -22.78 -10.44 12.19
CA ARG A 59 -22.57 -11.68 12.96
C ARG A 59 -23.81 -12.56 12.94
N ARG A 60 -25.01 -11.99 13.12
CA ARG A 60 -26.28 -12.74 13.07
C ARG A 60 -26.57 -13.28 11.67
N ARG A 61 -26.30 -12.50 10.61
CA ARG A 61 -26.51 -12.95 9.21
C ARG A 61 -25.57 -14.11 8.85
N ARG A 62 -24.29 -14.03 9.24
CA ARG A 62 -23.30 -15.11 9.02
C ARG A 62 -23.69 -16.41 9.75
N LEU A 63 -24.04 -16.32 11.04
CA LEU A 63 -24.43 -17.50 11.83
C LEU A 63 -25.74 -18.17 11.35
N LYS A 64 -26.60 -17.43 10.64
CA LYS A 64 -27.82 -17.99 10.01
C LYS A 64 -27.56 -18.65 8.65
N GLN A 65 -26.44 -18.36 7.99
CA GLN A 65 -26.06 -19.00 6.73
C GLN A 65 -25.37 -20.36 6.93
N ASP A 66 -24.80 -20.60 8.11
CA ASP A 66 -24.11 -21.84 8.48
C ASP A 66 -25.03 -22.91 9.14
N VAL A 67 -26.37 -22.72 9.10
CA VAL A 67 -27.41 -23.64 9.62
C VAL A 67 -28.41 -23.95 8.51
#